data_AF-A0A1L4D3A9-F1
#
_entry.id   AF-A0A1L4D3A9-F1
#
_cell.length_a   1.000
_cell.length_b   1.000
_cell.length_c   1.000
_cell.angle_alpha   90.00
_cell.angle_beta   90.00
_cell.angle_gamma   90.00
#
_symmetry.space_group_name_H-M   'P 1'
#
loop_
_entity.id
_entity.type
_entity.pdbx_description
1 polymer ?
#
loop_
_entity_poly.entity_id
_entity_poly.type
_entity_poly.pdbx_seq_one_letter_code
_entity_poly.pdbx_strand_id
1 'polypeptide(L)'
;MSLDEAYLDVTLECQNSSATELAEHIRNEIFDLTKLTASAGVAPNKMIAKIASDINKPNGIAVVKPHFAFQFMQPLLLKKIPFIGPVTFKKFSNHNLMTCANVVASEKNI
;
A
#
# COMPACT_ATOMS: atom_id res chain seq x y z
N MET A 1 8.53 -10.00 -1.00
CA MET A 1 7.50 -10.75 -0.27
C MET A 1 8.21 -11.69 0.67
N SER A 2 7.80 -11.68 1.93
CA SER A 2 8.22 -12.64 2.96
C SER A 2 7.17 -13.75 3.10
N LEU A 3 7.40 -14.67 4.04
CA LEU A 3 6.49 -15.77 4.35
C LEU A 3 5.07 -15.30 4.76
N ASP A 4 4.97 -14.12 5.39
CA ASP A 4 3.74 -13.55 5.95
C ASP A 4 3.04 -12.55 5.02
N GLU A 5 3.50 -12.42 3.77
CA GLU A 5 2.95 -11.44 2.82
C GLU A 5 2.57 -12.09 1.49
N ALA A 6 1.37 -11.77 0.97
CA ALA A 6 0.91 -12.15 -0.36
C ALA A 6 0.24 -10.96 -1.08
N TYR A 7 0.27 -10.97 -2.41
CA TYR A 7 -0.56 -10.09 -3.24
C TYR A 7 -1.60 -10.94 -3.95
N LEU A 8 -2.84 -10.46 -3.99
CA LEU A 8 -3.92 -11.06 -4.75
C LEU A 8 -4.44 -10.03 -5.75
N ASP A 9 -4.51 -10.41 -7.02
CA ASP A 9 -5.25 -9.66 -8.02
C ASP A 9 -6.67 -10.23 -8.05
N VAL A 10 -7.64 -9.38 -7.75
CA VAL A 10 -9.07 -9.75 -7.64
C VAL A 10 -9.92 -9.00 -8.66
N THR A 11 -9.29 -8.46 -9.70
CA THR A 11 -9.94 -7.56 -10.66
C THR A 11 -11.13 -8.22 -11.35
N LEU A 12 -11.07 -9.53 -11.63
CA LEU A 12 -12.15 -10.27 -12.30
C LEU A 12 -13.21 -10.76 -11.30
N GLU A 13 -12.76 -11.22 -10.15
CA GLU A 13 -13.57 -11.79 -9.07
C GLU A 13 -14.43 -10.71 -8.38
N CYS A 14 -13.92 -9.48 -8.35
CA CYS A 14 -14.57 -8.32 -7.73
C CYS A 14 -15.19 -7.35 -8.74
N GLN A 15 -15.45 -7.76 -9.98
CA GLN A 15 -16.21 -6.91 -10.92
C GLN A 15 -17.62 -6.57 -10.40
N ASN A 16 -18.25 -7.52 -9.71
CA ASN A 16 -19.59 -7.40 -9.14
C ASN A 16 -19.61 -7.50 -7.61
N SER A 17 -18.45 -7.51 -6.94
CA SER A 17 -18.33 -7.68 -5.48
C SER A 17 -17.29 -6.72 -4.90
N SER A 18 -17.30 -6.52 -3.58
CA SER A 18 -16.38 -5.61 -2.92
C SER A 18 -15.05 -6.29 -2.59
N ALA A 19 -13.95 -5.80 -3.13
CA ALA A 19 -12.61 -6.22 -2.73
C ALA A 19 -12.33 -5.96 -1.23
N THR A 20 -13.08 -5.05 -0.59
CA THR A 20 -12.99 -4.79 0.86
C THR A 20 -13.63 -5.93 1.65
N GLU A 21 -14.80 -6.40 1.24
CA GLU A 21 -15.50 -7.54 1.88
C GLU A 21 -14.69 -8.83 1.72
N LEU A 22 -14.09 -9.06 0.55
CA LEU A 22 -13.20 -10.20 0.33
C LEU A 22 -11.98 -10.15 1.26
N ALA A 23 -11.38 -8.97 1.47
CA ALA A 23 -10.27 -8.81 2.41
C ALA A 23 -10.70 -9.06 3.88
N GLU A 24 -11.91 -8.67 4.27
CA GLU A 24 -12.49 -8.99 5.58
C GLU A 24 -12.69 -10.50 5.74
N HIS A 25 -13.28 -11.15 4.74
CA HIS A 25 -13.48 -12.59 4.72
C HIS A 25 -12.16 -13.35 4.88
N ILE A 26 -11.16 -13.04 4.07
CA ILE A 26 -9.84 -13.69 4.13
C ILE A 26 -9.20 -13.49 5.52
N ARG A 27 -9.28 -12.30 6.11
CA ARG A 27 -8.73 -12.05 7.44
C ARG A 27 -9.44 -12.87 8.53
N ASN A 28 -10.76 -12.96 8.47
CA ASN A 28 -11.54 -13.76 9.41
C ASN A 28 -11.21 -15.25 9.25
N GLU A 29 -11.12 -15.74 8.01
CA GLU A 29 -10.77 -17.13 7.70
C GLU A 29 -9.36 -17.50 8.19
N ILE A 30 -8.37 -16.61 8.00
CA ILE A 30 -7.03 -16.79 8.57
C ILE A 30 -7.10 -16.92 10.09
N PHE A 31 -7.86 -16.05 10.77
CA PHE A 31 -7.99 -16.12 12.22
C PHE A 31 -8.72 -17.39 12.67
N ASP A 32 -9.77 -17.80 11.97
CA ASP A 32 -10.54 -18.99 12.31
C ASP A 32 -9.69 -20.26 12.21
N LEU A 33 -8.91 -20.39 11.14
CA LEU A 33 -8.07 -21.56 10.86
C LEU A 33 -6.76 -21.59 11.66
N THR A 34 -6.15 -20.44 11.92
CA THR A 34 -4.78 -20.37 12.47
C THR A 34 -4.67 -19.72 13.84
N LYS A 35 -5.72 -19.00 14.28
CA LYS A 35 -5.73 -18.12 15.46
C LYS A 35 -4.70 -16.99 15.40
N LEU A 36 -4.18 -16.68 14.21
CA LEU A 36 -3.34 -15.51 13.94
C LEU A 36 -4.16 -14.41 13.27
N THR A 37 -3.89 -13.15 13.64
CA THR A 37 -4.52 -12.00 12.98
C THR A 37 -3.73 -11.57 11.76
N ALA A 38 -4.41 -11.19 10.67
CA ALA A 38 -3.80 -10.55 9.51
C ALA A 38 -4.31 -9.11 9.35
N SER A 39 -3.53 -8.26 8.68
CA SER A 39 -3.97 -6.94 8.20
C SER A 39 -3.87 -6.88 6.68
N ALA A 40 -4.73 -6.10 6.04
CA ALA A 40 -4.78 -6.05 4.58
C ALA A 40 -4.86 -4.61 4.04
N GLY A 41 -4.35 -4.42 2.84
CA GLY A 41 -4.45 -3.18 2.08
C GLY A 41 -5.11 -3.47 0.74
N VAL A 42 -6.16 -2.73 0.41
CA VAL A 42 -6.89 -2.85 -0.86
C VAL A 42 -6.66 -1.58 -1.66
N ALA A 43 -6.10 -1.70 -2.87
CA ALA A 43 -5.73 -0.54 -3.68
C ALA A 43 -5.65 -0.88 -5.17
N PRO A 44 -5.53 0.12 -6.07
CA PRO A 44 -5.54 -0.10 -7.52
C PRO A 44 -4.26 -0.75 -8.07
N ASN A 45 -3.21 -0.87 -7.25
CA ASN A 45 -1.98 -1.56 -7.61
C ASN A 45 -1.25 -2.10 -6.37
N LYS A 46 -0.29 -3.00 -6.61
CA LYS A 46 0.47 -3.71 -5.56
C LYS A 46 1.24 -2.76 -4.63
N MET A 47 1.84 -1.70 -5.17
CA MET A 47 2.63 -0.76 -4.37
C MET A 47 1.76 -0.02 -3.35
N ILE A 48 0.64 0.55 -3.79
CA ILE A 48 -0.28 1.27 -2.91
C ILE A 48 -0.94 0.29 -1.93
N ALA A 49 -1.29 -0.92 -2.37
CA ALA A 49 -1.86 -1.94 -1.50
C ALA A 49 -0.89 -2.32 -0.36
N LYS A 50 0.40 -2.46 -0.67
CA LYS A 50 1.43 -2.73 0.34
C LYS A 50 1.58 -1.60 1.36
N ILE A 51 1.55 -0.35 0.90
CA ILE A 51 1.64 0.80 1.79
C ILE A 51 0.39 0.89 2.66
N ALA A 52 -0.79 0.66 2.07
CA ALA A 52 -2.07 0.67 2.76
C ALA A 52 -2.15 -0.40 3.85
N SER A 53 -1.63 -1.62 3.58
CA SER A 53 -1.70 -2.73 4.55
C SER A 53 -0.94 -2.47 5.85
N ASP A 54 -0.02 -1.49 5.87
CA ASP A 54 0.72 -1.08 7.06
C ASP A 54 0.00 0.00 7.89
N ILE A 55 -1.04 0.67 7.37
CA ILE A 55 -1.69 1.83 8.03
C ILE A 55 -2.51 1.43 9.25
N ASN A 56 -3.37 0.42 9.09
CA ASN A 56 -4.33 0.00 10.12
C ASN A 56 -3.87 -1.27 10.85
N LYS A 57 -2.56 -1.53 10.93
CA LYS A 57 -2.03 -2.62 11.75
C LYS A 57 -2.16 -2.29 13.25
N PRO A 58 -2.40 -3.28 14.12
CA PRO A 58 -2.67 -4.69 13.82
C PRO A 58 -4.16 -4.98 13.53
N ASN A 59 -4.42 -6.12 12.89
CA ASN A 59 -5.76 -6.68 12.64
C ASN A 59 -6.74 -5.69 11.99
N GLY A 60 -6.31 -4.93 10.97
CA GLY A 60 -7.15 -3.95 10.29
C GLY A 60 -7.03 -3.99 8.76
N ILE A 61 -7.91 -3.23 8.10
CA ILE A 61 -7.93 -3.05 6.65
C ILE A 61 -7.83 -1.57 6.33
N ALA A 62 -7.01 -1.21 5.35
CA ALA A 62 -7.03 0.11 4.75
C ALA A 62 -7.35 0.02 3.25
N VAL A 63 -8.22 0.90 2.77
CA VAL A 63 -8.68 0.90 1.37
C VAL A 63 -8.30 2.23 0.73
N VAL A 64 -7.59 2.17 -0.40
CA VAL A 64 -7.25 3.33 -1.22
C VAL A 64 -7.99 3.20 -2.55
N LYS A 65 -9.01 4.04 -2.76
CA LYS A 65 -9.78 4.04 -4.00
C LYS A 65 -8.98 4.67 -5.16
N PRO A 66 -9.23 4.27 -6.43
CA PRO A 66 -8.51 4.81 -7.59
C PRO A 66 -8.46 6.34 -7.66
N HIS A 67 -9.59 7.01 -7.46
CA HIS A 67 -9.69 8.47 -7.49
C HIS A 67 -8.93 9.17 -6.35
N PHE A 68 -8.59 8.45 -5.28
CA PHE A 68 -7.87 8.99 -4.11
C PHE A 68 -6.38 8.63 -4.12
N ALA A 69 -5.96 7.70 -4.98
CA ALA A 69 -4.60 7.17 -5.02
C ALA A 69 -3.53 8.26 -5.15
N PHE A 70 -3.76 9.27 -6.00
CA PHE A 70 -2.82 10.37 -6.18
C PHE A 70 -2.67 11.21 -4.90
N GLN A 71 -3.78 11.64 -4.30
CA GLN A 71 -3.79 12.40 -3.05
C GLN A 71 -3.16 11.61 -1.89
N PHE A 72 -3.44 10.32 -1.82
CA PHE A 72 -2.87 9.41 -0.83
C PHE A 72 -1.33 9.36 -0.91
N MET A 73 -0.77 9.34 -2.13
CA MET A 73 0.68 9.25 -2.33
C MET A 73 1.42 10.57 -2.08
N GLN A 74 0.80 11.71 -2.38
CA GLN A 74 1.44 13.05 -2.29
C GLN A 74 2.25 13.29 -1.00
N PRO A 75 1.69 13.15 0.22
CA PRO A 75 2.40 13.41 1.46
C PRO A 75 3.36 12.28 1.88
N LEU A 76 3.37 11.15 1.17
CA LEU A 76 4.13 9.98 1.57
C LEU A 76 5.63 10.23 1.41
N LEU A 77 6.39 10.02 2.49
CA LEU A 77 7.84 10.02 2.44
C LEU A 77 8.33 8.91 1.51
N LEU A 78 9.32 9.20 0.67
CA LEU A 78 9.88 8.22 -0.27
C LEU A 78 10.38 6.95 0.42
N LYS A 79 10.87 7.04 1.68
CA LYS A 79 11.29 5.88 2.49
C LYS A 79 10.17 4.87 2.78
N LYS A 80 8.90 5.25 2.60
CA LYS A 80 7.74 4.37 2.80
C LYS A 80 7.34 3.64 1.53
N ILE A 81 7.89 4.02 0.37
CA ILE A 81 7.68 3.30 -0.87
C ILE A 81 8.46 1.98 -0.81
N PRO A 82 7.83 0.83 -1.09
CA PRO A 82 8.53 -0.44 -1.24
C PRO A 82 9.76 -0.30 -2.13
N PHE A 83 10.84 -1.01 -1.79
CA PHE A 83 12.14 -0.97 -2.48
C PHE A 83 12.99 0.30 -2.27
N ILE A 84 12.48 1.37 -1.67
CA ILE A 84 13.30 2.53 -1.28
C ILE A 84 13.91 2.28 0.11
N GLY A 85 15.11 1.71 0.12
CA GLY A 85 15.92 1.54 1.33
C GLY A 85 16.60 2.83 1.81
N PRO A 86 17.26 2.79 2.99
CA PRO A 86 17.87 3.97 3.63
C PRO A 86 18.90 4.70 2.76
N VAL A 87 19.73 3.94 2.02
CA VAL A 87 20.76 4.50 1.13
C VAL A 87 20.13 5.29 -0.01
N THR A 88 19.13 4.74 -0.68
CA THR A 88 18.41 5.40 -1.77
C THR A 88 17.63 6.61 -1.27
N PHE A 89 16.96 6.49 -0.12
CA PHE A 89 16.27 7.62 0.50
C PHE A 89 17.22 8.78 0.84
N LYS A 90 18.43 8.48 1.34
CA LYS A 90 19.45 9.50 1.60
C LYS A 90 19.88 10.22 0.33
N LYS A 91 20.06 9.49 -0.79
CA LYS A 91 20.36 10.10 -2.09
C LYS A 91 19.26 11.08 -2.52
N PHE A 92 18.00 10.67 -2.46
CA PHE A 92 16.88 11.57 -2.78
C PHE A 92 16.81 12.79 -1.86
N SER A 93 17.06 12.58 -0.57
CA SER A 93 17.03 13.67 0.44
C SER A 93 18.10 14.73 0.17
N ASN A 94 19.28 14.33 -0.31
CA ASN A 94 20.34 15.27 -0.73
C ASN A 94 19.93 16.15 -1.92
N HIS A 95 18.92 15.75 -2.69
CA HIS A 95 18.32 16.53 -3.78
C HIS A 95 17.01 17.22 -3.36
N ASN A 96 16.72 17.34 -2.06
CA ASN A 96 15.47 17.88 -1.51
C ASN A 96 14.20 17.10 -1.93
N LEU A 97 14.36 15.83 -2.30
CA LEU A 97 13.27 14.93 -2.66
C LEU A 97 12.93 14.03 -1.47
N MET A 98 12.06 14.49 -0.57
CA MET A 98 11.68 13.71 0.62
C MET A 98 10.34 13.00 0.47
N THR A 99 9.42 13.58 -0.29
CA THR A 99 8.04 13.10 -0.49
C THR A 99 7.72 12.86 -1.96
N CYS A 100 6.64 12.12 -2.24
CA CYS A 100 6.13 11.99 -3.61
C CYS A 100 5.76 13.35 -4.21
N ALA A 101 5.24 14.28 -3.40
CA ALA A 101 4.98 15.65 -3.83
C ALA A 101 6.23 16.37 -4.36
N ASN A 102 7.38 16.19 -3.70
CA ASN A 102 8.63 16.78 -4.16
C ASN A 102 9.05 16.23 -5.53
N VAL A 103 8.86 14.92 -5.76
CA VAL A 103 9.18 14.28 -7.04
C VAL A 103 8.30 14.82 -8.17
N VAL A 104 6.98 14.87 -7.95
CA VAL A 104 6.03 15.45 -8.93
C VAL A 104 6.35 16.92 -9.23
N ALA A 105 6.78 17.69 -8.24
CA ALA A 105 7.17 19.09 -8.44
C ALA A 105 8.50 19.23 -9.20
N SER A 106 9.40 18.24 -9.12
CA SER A 106 10.72 18.30 -9.75
C SER A 106 10.69 18.14 -11.28
N GLU A 107 9.67 17.45 -11.83
CA GLU A 107 9.45 17.29 -13.28
C GLU A 107 9.17 18.62 -13.99
N LYS A 108 8.82 19.69 -13.26
CA LYS A 108 8.61 21.02 -13.86
C LYS A 108 9.90 21.76 -14.25
N ASN A 109 11.07 21.15 -14.03
CA ASN A 109 12.40 21.75 -14.29
C ASN A 109 13.26 20.93 -15.28
N ILE A 110 12.67 20.00 -16.02
CA ILE A 110 13.29 19.24 -17.13
C ILE A 110 12.47 19.53 -18.39
#